data_AF-A0A415G8G6-F1
#
_entry.id   AF-A0A415G8G6-F1
#
_cell.length_a   1.000
_cell.length_b   1.000
_cell.length_c   1.000
_cell.angle_alpha   90.00
_cell.angle_beta   90.00
_cell.angle_gamma   90.00
#
_symmetry.space_group_name_H-M   'P 1'
#
loop_
_entity.id
_entity.type
_entity.pdbx_description
1 polymer ?
#
loop_
_entity_poly.entity_id
_entity_poly.type
_entity_poly.pdbx_seq_one_letter_code
_entity_poly.pdbx_strand_id
1 'polypeptide(L)'
;MLYGYNDVSTFSSTLNGGIVNYNNAMGNCRWNIVSIYDYNFRTYLNTLASVKYMGVAKKNTATIPYGYKKVQETKNKYYSIYENQYSLPLGYTYDKIVNADRIDQYSAAEKQETTMLAAIVEDKDMDKNSNLTVATKLPLTAQKLKIKNIKLNGVSMTKDTIEIEKPGATMKFSFEAPANAETYLSLVGDIYAEKDAKEHFITARIKAPGVKYGHKFRIDAYTTGQKEYLFNLGYREGAVKTCTLKFVGTGTLKYKDLAIYSQTMSNYADRVNALKENSLQNAKAEKNTVTGNITVDKDKMLVVTLPYQKGWTAYVDGKKTDIQRVNYQYIGINLKKGTHDIKLHYQLPGIKLAFMITGCGIIAFVAIIIFNIVRKRRKN
;
A
#
# COMPACT_ATOMS: atom_id res chain seq x y z
N MET A 1 -8.16 -9.68 -15.10
CA MET A 1 -8.21 -8.19 -15.16
C MET A 1 -8.69 -7.80 -16.55
N LEU A 2 -9.66 -6.88 -16.65
CA LEU A 2 -10.38 -6.52 -17.90
C LEU A 2 -9.45 -6.14 -19.07
N TYR A 3 -8.27 -5.59 -18.78
CA TYR A 3 -7.32 -5.10 -19.78
C TYR A 3 -6.05 -5.93 -19.93
N GLY A 4 -5.95 -7.09 -19.26
CA GLY A 4 -4.82 -8.01 -19.43
C GLY A 4 -3.47 -7.54 -18.89
N TYR A 5 -3.41 -6.42 -18.16
CA TYR A 5 -2.21 -5.96 -17.44
C TYR A 5 -2.43 -5.94 -15.93
N ASN A 6 -1.33 -6.03 -15.16
CA ASN A 6 -1.33 -5.95 -13.71
C ASN A 6 -1.17 -4.48 -13.28
N ASP A 7 -2.04 -4.02 -12.38
CA ASP A 7 -2.02 -2.65 -11.84
C ASP A 7 -2.15 -2.68 -10.31
N VAL A 8 -1.58 -1.68 -9.65
CA VAL A 8 -1.82 -1.40 -8.23
C VAL A 8 -3.17 -0.74 -8.02
N SER A 9 -3.71 -0.07 -9.05
CA SER A 9 -5.06 0.47 -9.01
C SER A 9 -6.10 -0.65 -9.06
N THR A 10 -7.05 -0.59 -8.13
CA THR A 10 -8.12 -1.57 -8.06
C THR A 10 -9.40 -0.94 -7.53
N PHE A 11 -10.53 -1.43 -8.02
CA PHE A 11 -11.86 -1.18 -7.47
C PHE A 11 -12.44 -2.50 -7.00
N SER A 12 -12.91 -2.56 -5.76
CA SER A 12 -13.58 -3.73 -5.20
C SER A 12 -14.60 -3.32 -4.15
N SER A 13 -15.82 -3.86 -4.21
CA SER A 13 -16.82 -3.68 -3.16
C SER A 13 -16.44 -4.39 -1.85
N THR A 14 -15.45 -5.28 -1.89
CA THR A 14 -14.88 -5.96 -0.73
C THR A 14 -13.35 -5.83 -0.76
N LEU A 15 -12.80 -4.95 0.08
CA LEU A 15 -11.35 -4.77 0.19
C LEU A 15 -10.77 -5.67 1.28
N ASN A 16 -9.65 -6.32 0.99
CA ASN A 16 -8.99 -7.18 1.96
C ASN A 16 -8.44 -6.37 3.15
N GLY A 17 -8.64 -6.84 4.38
CA GLY A 17 -8.19 -6.14 5.59
C GLY A 17 -6.68 -5.90 5.67
N GLY A 18 -5.85 -6.77 5.09
CA GLY A 18 -4.40 -6.54 4.98
C GLY A 18 -4.07 -5.34 4.09
N ILE A 19 -4.79 -5.17 2.98
CA ILE A 19 -4.66 -3.99 2.10
C ILE A 19 -5.04 -2.71 2.87
N VAL A 20 -6.13 -2.75 3.65
CA VAL A 20 -6.55 -1.64 4.52
C VAL A 20 -5.45 -1.31 5.52
N ASN A 21 -4.91 -2.32 6.21
CA ASN A 21 -3.84 -2.15 7.20
C ASN A 21 -2.58 -1.57 6.56
N TYR A 22 -2.18 -2.04 5.38
CA TYR A 22 -1.03 -1.50 4.66
C TYR A 22 -1.19 -0.04 4.28
N ASN A 23 -2.33 0.34 3.69
CA ASN A 23 -2.55 1.72 3.29
C ASN A 23 -2.63 2.66 4.51
N ASN A 24 -3.24 2.21 5.61
CA ASN A 24 -3.25 2.93 6.88
C ASN A 24 -1.84 3.07 7.48
N ALA A 25 -1.07 1.97 7.58
CA ALA A 25 0.28 1.96 8.15
C ALA A 25 1.26 2.81 7.33
N MET A 26 1.13 2.80 6.00
CA MET A 26 1.95 3.58 5.09
C MET A 26 1.43 5.01 4.88
N GLY A 27 0.36 5.42 5.58
CA GLY A 27 -0.25 6.74 5.43
C GLY A 27 -0.62 7.11 3.99
N ASN A 28 -1.06 6.15 3.17
CA ASN A 28 -1.39 6.39 1.76
C ASN A 28 -2.58 7.35 1.63
N CYS A 29 -2.48 8.37 0.79
CA CYS A 29 -3.54 9.38 0.65
C CYS A 29 -4.38 9.19 -0.62
N ARG A 30 -4.14 8.14 -1.42
CA ARG A 30 -4.81 7.91 -2.70
C ARG A 30 -5.58 6.58 -2.75
N TRP A 31 -6.51 6.43 -1.81
CA TRP A 31 -7.40 5.27 -1.71
C TRP A 31 -8.68 5.59 -0.87
N ASN A 32 -9.63 4.66 -0.85
CA ASN A 32 -10.76 4.57 0.06
C ASN A 32 -11.14 3.07 0.26
N ILE A 33 -12.19 2.77 1.05
CA ILE A 33 -12.54 1.38 1.39
C ILE A 33 -12.95 0.50 0.19
N VAL A 34 -13.27 1.08 -0.97
CA VAL A 34 -13.64 0.36 -2.20
C VAL A 34 -12.66 0.57 -3.35
N SER A 35 -11.62 1.39 -3.20
CA SER A 35 -10.71 1.73 -4.29
C SER A 35 -9.30 2.06 -3.83
N ILE A 36 -8.30 1.50 -4.51
CA ILE A 36 -6.92 1.98 -4.47
C ILE A 36 -6.66 2.67 -5.81
N TYR A 37 -6.23 3.93 -5.77
CA TYR A 37 -5.91 4.66 -7.00
C TYR A 37 -4.44 4.49 -7.36
N ASP A 38 -3.55 4.74 -6.40
CA ASP A 38 -2.11 4.64 -6.53
C ASP A 38 -1.45 4.76 -5.13
N TYR A 39 -0.11 4.77 -5.06
CA TYR A 39 0.65 4.97 -3.81
C TYR A 39 1.15 6.41 -3.62
N ASN A 40 0.40 7.40 -4.10
CA ASN A 40 0.68 8.83 -4.11
C ASN A 40 2.00 9.20 -4.80
N PHE A 41 2.37 8.50 -5.88
CA PHE A 41 3.63 8.71 -6.61
C PHE A 41 4.88 8.57 -5.71
N ARG A 42 4.83 7.74 -4.67
CA ARG A 42 5.96 7.55 -3.76
C ARG A 42 6.95 6.54 -4.30
N THR A 43 8.22 6.93 -4.36
CA THR A 43 9.31 6.13 -4.93
C THR A 43 9.42 4.77 -4.23
N TYR A 44 9.47 4.76 -2.89
CA TYR A 44 9.58 3.54 -2.09
C TYR A 44 8.44 2.55 -2.33
N LEU A 45 7.19 3.01 -2.21
CA LEU A 45 6.03 2.12 -2.32
C LEU A 45 5.82 1.57 -3.72
N ASN A 46 6.05 2.39 -4.76
CA ASN A 46 5.99 1.89 -6.14
C ASN A 46 7.00 0.77 -6.37
N THR A 47 8.20 0.91 -5.82
CA THR A 47 9.29 -0.06 -5.99
C THR A 47 8.99 -1.37 -5.29
N LEU A 48 8.56 -1.30 -4.03
CA LEU A 48 8.18 -2.44 -3.21
C LEU A 48 6.91 -3.14 -3.71
N ALA A 49 6.06 -2.44 -4.46
CA ALA A 49 4.89 -3.03 -5.11
C ALA A 49 5.17 -3.54 -6.53
N SER A 50 6.45 -3.64 -6.94
CA SER A 50 6.86 -4.13 -8.27
C SER A 50 6.32 -3.29 -9.44
N VAL A 51 6.08 -1.98 -9.23
CA VAL A 51 5.59 -1.07 -10.28
C VAL A 51 6.71 -0.78 -11.27
N LYS A 52 6.64 -1.41 -12.45
CA LYS A 52 7.60 -1.21 -13.54
C LYS A 52 7.30 0.01 -14.41
N TYR A 53 6.03 0.27 -14.72
CA TYR A 53 5.62 1.37 -15.60
C TYR A 53 4.61 2.28 -14.93
N MET A 54 4.66 3.57 -15.30
CA MET A 54 3.70 4.57 -14.86
C MET A 54 3.24 5.41 -16.06
N GLY A 55 1.93 5.48 -16.27
CA GLY A 55 1.31 6.36 -17.25
C GLY A 55 0.90 7.69 -16.61
N VAL A 56 1.35 8.81 -17.17
CA VAL A 56 1.02 10.16 -16.69
C VAL A 56 0.34 10.94 -17.80
N ALA A 57 -0.87 11.44 -17.54
CA ALA A 57 -1.58 12.31 -18.46
C ALA A 57 -0.85 13.65 -18.61
N LYS A 58 -0.80 14.21 -19.82
CA LYS A 58 -0.11 15.49 -20.12
C LYS A 58 -0.56 16.66 -19.23
N LYS A 59 -1.84 16.67 -18.84
CA LYS A 59 -2.42 17.69 -17.94
C LYS A 59 -2.06 17.49 -16.47
N ASN A 60 -1.47 16.35 -16.10
CA ASN A 60 -1.14 16.03 -14.72
C ASN A 60 0.23 16.63 -14.37
N THR A 61 0.25 17.51 -13.37
CA THR A 61 1.48 18.07 -12.81
C THR A 61 1.98 17.22 -11.64
N ALA A 62 1.91 15.90 -11.75
CA ALA A 62 2.45 15.00 -10.74
C ALA A 62 3.98 14.99 -10.87
N THR A 63 4.69 15.08 -9.74
CA THR A 63 6.13 14.86 -9.74
C THR A 63 6.40 13.41 -10.10
N ILE A 64 7.29 13.23 -11.08
CA ILE A 64 7.79 11.90 -11.46
C ILE A 64 8.65 11.38 -10.31
N PRO A 65 8.38 10.19 -9.75
CA PRO A 65 9.17 9.63 -8.66
C PRO A 65 10.63 9.43 -9.08
N TYR A 66 11.53 9.34 -8.11
CA TYR A 66 12.95 9.12 -8.38
C TYR A 66 13.15 7.83 -9.18
N GLY A 67 14.08 7.87 -10.14
CA GLY A 67 14.44 6.70 -10.95
C GLY A 67 13.48 6.32 -12.07
N TYR A 68 12.42 7.09 -12.30
CA TYR A 68 11.56 6.90 -13.47
C TYR A 68 12.10 7.66 -14.69
N LYS A 69 12.22 6.98 -15.84
CA LYS A 69 12.62 7.58 -17.13
C LYS A 69 11.49 7.51 -18.13
N LYS A 70 11.25 8.59 -18.89
CA LYS A 70 10.25 8.57 -19.96
C LYS A 70 10.72 7.62 -21.07
N VAL A 71 9.89 6.65 -21.44
CA VAL A 71 10.20 5.64 -22.48
C VAL A 71 9.28 5.74 -23.69
N GLN A 72 8.06 6.26 -23.51
CA GLN A 72 7.09 6.37 -24.60
C GLN A 72 6.15 7.55 -24.39
N GLU A 73 5.52 7.99 -25.48
CA GLU A 73 4.40 8.93 -25.49
C GLU A 73 3.33 8.40 -26.43
N THR A 74 2.05 8.55 -26.08
CA THR A 74 0.96 8.11 -26.96
C THR A 74 0.90 8.98 -28.22
N LYS A 75 0.36 8.44 -29.32
CA LYS A 75 0.29 9.15 -30.63
C LYS A 75 -0.33 10.55 -30.50
N ASN A 76 -1.38 10.69 -29.70
CA ASN A 76 -2.08 11.98 -29.47
C ASN A 76 -1.42 12.83 -28.37
N LYS A 77 -0.24 12.43 -27.88
CA LYS A 77 0.53 13.06 -26.80
C LYS A 77 -0.26 13.29 -25.51
N TYR A 78 -1.30 12.48 -25.29
CA TYR A 78 -2.17 12.62 -24.12
C TYR A 78 -1.57 11.95 -22.88
N TYR A 79 -0.80 10.87 -23.06
CA TYR A 79 -0.10 10.18 -21.97
C TYR A 79 1.40 10.03 -22.29
N SER A 80 2.23 10.25 -21.28
CA SER A 80 3.64 9.84 -21.27
C SER A 80 3.79 8.60 -20.39
N ILE A 81 4.56 7.61 -20.86
CA ILE A 81 4.89 6.39 -20.14
C ILE A 81 6.30 6.50 -19.59
N TYR A 82 6.46 6.21 -18.32
CA TYR A 82 7.72 6.20 -17.61
C TYR A 82 8.04 4.80 -17.11
N GLU A 83 9.30 4.38 -17.23
CA GLU A 83 9.80 3.12 -16.70
C GLU A 83 10.61 3.36 -15.42
N ASN A 84 10.27 2.61 -14.37
CA ASN A 84 11.01 2.56 -13.13
C ASN A 84 12.31 1.77 -13.32
N GLN A 85 13.45 2.44 -13.26
CA GLN A 85 14.77 1.79 -13.37
C GLN A 85 15.10 0.91 -12.15
N TYR A 86 14.31 1.03 -11.08
CA TYR A 86 14.49 0.35 -9.81
C TYR A 86 13.36 -0.62 -9.47
N SER A 87 12.48 -0.98 -10.41
CA SER A 87 11.39 -1.92 -10.13
C SER A 87 11.92 -3.25 -9.57
N LEU A 88 11.28 -3.75 -8.51
CA LEU A 88 11.54 -5.09 -7.99
C LEU A 88 10.74 -6.15 -8.75
N PRO A 89 11.24 -7.40 -8.81
CA PRO A 89 10.46 -8.54 -9.30
C PRO A 89 9.33 -8.90 -8.33
N LEU A 90 8.39 -9.74 -8.78
CA LEU A 90 7.19 -10.13 -8.03
C LEU A 90 7.48 -10.72 -6.63
N GLY A 91 8.67 -11.31 -6.44
CA GLY A 91 9.13 -11.74 -5.14
C GLY A 91 10.60 -11.39 -4.93
N TYR A 92 10.94 -10.92 -3.74
CA TYR A 92 12.29 -10.55 -3.31
C TYR A 92 12.48 -10.89 -1.84
N THR A 93 13.72 -10.90 -1.35
CA THR A 93 14.02 -11.46 -0.03
C THR A 93 14.56 -10.45 0.97
N TYR A 94 14.43 -10.78 2.26
CA TYR A 94 15.03 -10.06 3.38
C TYR A 94 15.83 -11.01 4.26
N ASP A 95 17.00 -10.57 4.67
CA ASP A 95 17.82 -11.23 5.69
C ASP A 95 17.35 -10.91 7.11
N LYS A 96 16.71 -9.76 7.25
CA LYS A 96 16.32 -9.16 8.53
C LYS A 96 14.81 -9.08 8.64
N ILE A 97 14.31 -9.36 9.83
CA ILE A 97 12.92 -9.15 10.22
C ILE A 97 12.82 -8.15 11.36
N VAL A 98 11.67 -7.51 11.49
CA VAL A 98 11.30 -6.65 12.62
C VAL A 98 9.89 -6.97 13.07
N ASN A 99 9.64 -6.89 14.38
CA ASN A 99 8.31 -7.09 14.93
C ASN A 99 7.42 -5.88 14.62
N ALA A 100 6.21 -6.12 14.11
CA ALA A 100 5.21 -5.10 13.80
C ALA A 100 4.90 -4.17 14.98
N ASP A 101 4.73 -4.70 16.20
CA ASP A 101 4.33 -3.93 17.39
C ASP A 101 5.35 -2.86 17.75
N ARG A 102 6.62 -3.15 17.48
CA ARG A 102 7.73 -2.21 17.69
C ARG A 102 7.71 -1.08 16.65
N ILE A 103 7.39 -1.43 15.40
CA ILE A 103 7.39 -0.49 14.27
C ILE A 103 6.11 0.34 14.24
N ASP A 104 5.04 -0.05 14.95
CA ASP A 104 3.79 0.70 14.98
C ASP A 104 3.93 2.14 15.51
N GLN A 105 4.94 2.40 16.34
CA GLN A 105 5.28 3.75 16.84
C GLN A 105 5.99 4.63 15.80
N TYR A 106 6.48 4.06 14.71
CA TYR A 106 7.16 4.81 13.66
C TYR A 106 6.16 5.61 12.82
N SER A 107 6.62 6.75 12.29
CA SER A 107 5.88 7.50 11.29
C SER A 107 5.70 6.68 10.00
N ALA A 108 4.71 7.02 9.18
CA ALA A 108 4.51 6.40 7.88
C ALA A 108 5.76 6.50 6.97
N ALA A 109 6.56 7.57 7.09
CA ALA A 109 7.80 7.75 6.35
C ALA A 109 8.89 6.75 6.79
N GLU A 110 9.02 6.52 8.09
CA GLU A 110 9.94 5.53 8.66
C GLU A 110 9.46 4.09 8.37
N LYS A 111 8.15 3.83 8.38
CA LYS A 111 7.55 2.52 8.05
C LYS A 111 7.83 2.10 6.61
N GLN A 112 7.60 2.99 5.64
CA GLN A 112 7.90 2.67 4.22
C GLN A 112 9.40 2.44 3.97
N GLU A 113 10.26 3.09 4.76
CA GLU A 113 11.70 2.88 4.67
C GLU A 113 12.14 1.59 5.37
N THR A 114 11.50 1.25 6.47
CA THR A 114 11.69 -0.02 7.16
C THR A 114 11.48 -1.19 6.20
N THR A 115 10.43 -1.12 5.37
CA THR A 115 10.17 -2.16 4.36
C THR A 115 11.19 -2.19 3.22
N MET A 116 12.14 -1.26 3.11
CA MET A 116 13.29 -1.39 2.21
C MET A 116 14.47 -2.15 2.85
N LEU A 117 14.46 -2.32 4.16
CA LEU A 117 15.61 -2.79 4.95
C LEU A 117 15.33 -4.11 5.67
N ALA A 118 14.09 -4.37 6.04
CA ALA A 118 13.66 -5.56 6.76
C ALA A 118 12.19 -5.89 6.44
N ALA A 119 11.84 -7.17 6.61
CA ALA A 119 10.46 -7.62 6.60
C ALA A 119 9.79 -7.34 7.94
N ILE A 120 8.66 -6.65 7.94
CA ILE A 120 7.82 -6.43 9.13
C ILE A 120 6.93 -7.65 9.33
N VAL A 121 7.10 -8.37 10.43
CA VAL A 121 6.41 -9.63 10.75
C VAL A 121 5.48 -9.42 11.95
N GLU A 122 4.28 -10.01 11.91
CA GLU A 122 3.32 -9.97 13.03
C GLU A 122 3.88 -10.73 14.24
N ASP A 123 3.63 -10.24 15.46
CA ASP A 123 4.18 -10.79 16.71
C ASP A 123 4.00 -12.32 16.82
N LYS A 124 2.79 -12.81 16.57
CA LYS A 124 2.44 -14.26 16.59
C LYS A 124 3.25 -15.15 15.64
N ASP A 125 3.87 -14.55 14.62
CA ASP A 125 4.63 -15.25 13.59
C ASP A 125 6.15 -15.08 13.78
N MET A 126 6.61 -14.27 14.76
CA MET A 126 8.03 -14.04 15.01
C MET A 126 8.80 -15.35 15.30
N ASP A 127 8.26 -16.24 16.14
CA ASP A 127 8.91 -17.50 16.54
C ASP A 127 9.13 -18.46 15.36
N LYS A 128 8.26 -18.38 14.34
CA LYS A 128 8.37 -19.17 13.09
C LYS A 128 9.55 -18.72 12.22
N ASN A 129 10.22 -17.64 12.62
CA ASN A 129 11.34 -17.04 11.90
C ASN A 129 12.60 -16.92 12.78
N SER A 130 12.74 -17.79 13.78
CA SER A 130 13.90 -17.83 14.70
C SER A 130 15.27 -18.03 14.02
N ASN A 131 15.28 -18.51 12.79
CA ASN A 131 16.47 -18.63 11.94
C ASN A 131 16.88 -17.34 11.21
N LEU A 132 16.05 -16.28 11.26
CA LEU A 132 16.33 -15.00 10.63
C LEU A 132 16.87 -13.98 11.64
N THR A 133 17.59 -12.98 11.16
CA THR A 133 18.13 -11.93 12.04
C THR A 133 17.02 -10.96 12.44
N VAL A 134 16.71 -10.87 13.73
CA VAL A 134 15.79 -9.86 14.25
C VAL A 134 16.52 -8.53 14.40
N ALA A 135 16.16 -7.53 13.61
CA ALA A 135 16.78 -6.22 13.67
C ALA A 135 16.20 -5.40 14.82
N THR A 136 17.08 -4.99 15.75
CA THR A 136 16.72 -4.11 16.86
C THR A 136 17.05 -2.64 16.61
N LYS A 137 17.61 -2.30 15.44
CA LYS A 137 17.80 -0.92 14.96
C LYS A 137 18.00 -0.98 13.45
N LEU A 138 17.45 0.00 12.75
CA LEU A 138 17.61 0.15 11.31
C LEU A 138 18.23 1.53 10.98
N PRO A 139 19.09 1.62 9.96
CA PRO A 139 19.68 2.89 9.53
C PRO A 139 18.68 3.68 8.68
N LEU A 140 17.59 4.14 9.31
CA LEU A 140 16.59 4.98 8.65
C LEU A 140 17.18 6.36 8.33
N THR A 141 16.79 6.91 7.19
CA THR A 141 17.19 8.23 6.68
C THR A 141 16.01 9.20 6.60
N ALA A 142 14.79 8.73 6.89
CA ALA A 142 13.64 9.55 7.17
C ALA A 142 13.96 10.54 8.28
N GLN A 143 13.90 11.82 7.94
CA GLN A 143 14.21 12.91 8.86
C GLN A 143 12.97 13.78 9.05
N LYS A 144 12.52 13.91 10.30
CA LYS A 144 11.54 14.95 10.69
C LYS A 144 12.23 16.31 10.66
N LEU A 145 11.81 17.18 9.74
CA LEU A 145 12.37 18.51 9.56
C LEU A 145 11.73 19.53 10.51
N LYS A 146 12.52 20.53 10.92
CA LYS A 146 12.01 21.68 11.66
C LYS A 146 11.14 22.55 10.76
N ILE A 147 9.88 22.72 11.13
CA ILE A 147 9.00 23.72 10.51
C ILE A 147 9.42 25.10 11.03
N LYS A 148 9.83 26.00 10.13
CA LYS A 148 10.24 27.36 10.46
C LYS A 148 9.05 28.27 10.74
N ASN A 149 7.99 28.14 9.96
CA ASN A 149 6.78 28.94 10.08
C ASN A 149 5.58 28.24 9.44
N ILE A 150 4.39 28.49 9.98
CA ILE A 150 3.09 28.12 9.39
C ILE A 150 2.27 29.40 9.24
N LYS A 151 2.15 29.91 8.01
CA LYS A 151 1.30 31.07 7.72
C LYS A 151 -0.14 30.60 7.51
N LEU A 152 -1.03 31.03 8.41
CA LEU A 152 -2.45 30.72 8.38
C LEU A 152 -3.24 31.84 7.68
N ASN A 153 -4.31 31.49 6.99
CA ASN A 153 -5.29 32.43 6.41
C ASN A 153 -6.67 31.76 6.38
N GLY A 154 -7.61 32.25 7.20
CA GLY A 154 -8.92 31.62 7.40
C GLY A 154 -8.84 30.26 8.11
N VAL A 155 -7.77 30.05 8.87
CA VAL A 155 -7.55 28.86 9.69
C VAL A 155 -7.10 29.36 11.05
N SER A 156 -7.73 28.87 12.11
CA SER A 156 -7.23 28.98 13.47
C SER A 156 -6.74 27.62 13.97
N MET A 157 -5.72 27.62 14.83
CA MET A 157 -5.10 26.40 15.35
C MET A 157 -4.95 26.50 16.85
N THR A 158 -5.42 25.48 17.56
CA THR A 158 -5.11 25.22 18.97
C THR A 158 -4.07 24.09 19.07
N LYS A 159 -3.82 23.57 20.27
CA LYS A 159 -2.89 22.45 20.49
C LYS A 159 -3.31 21.16 19.78
N ASP A 160 -4.62 20.93 19.62
CA ASP A 160 -5.20 19.66 19.15
C ASP A 160 -6.21 19.82 18.02
N THR A 161 -6.52 21.06 17.62
CA THR A 161 -7.59 21.36 16.68
C THR A 161 -7.15 22.36 15.62
N ILE A 162 -7.52 22.10 14.37
CA ILE A 162 -7.43 23.01 13.24
C ILE A 162 -8.87 23.34 12.82
N GLU A 163 -9.25 24.60 12.96
CA GLU A 163 -10.58 25.08 12.57
C GLU A 163 -10.48 25.84 11.24
N ILE A 164 -11.28 25.41 10.27
CA ILE A 164 -11.29 25.94 8.91
C ILE A 164 -12.46 26.91 8.79
N GLU A 165 -12.19 28.19 9.04
CA GLU A 165 -13.19 29.23 9.25
C GLU A 165 -13.91 29.66 7.97
N LYS A 166 -13.28 29.48 6.80
CA LYS A 166 -13.88 29.84 5.51
C LYS A 166 -13.46 28.93 4.35
N PRO A 167 -14.31 28.79 3.31
CA PRO A 167 -13.93 28.12 2.08
C PRO A 167 -12.67 28.75 1.46
N GLY A 168 -11.74 27.90 1.00
CA GLY A 168 -10.50 28.36 0.38
C GLY A 168 -9.39 28.75 1.37
N ALA A 169 -9.59 28.55 2.68
CA ALA A 169 -8.59 28.77 3.72
C ALA A 169 -7.29 27.98 3.46
N THR A 170 -6.17 28.50 3.97
CA THR A 170 -4.85 27.96 3.66
C THR A 170 -3.92 27.89 4.87
N MET A 171 -3.13 26.83 4.91
CA MET A 171 -1.94 26.70 5.76
C MET A 171 -0.71 26.59 4.86
N LYS A 172 0.20 27.56 4.96
CA LYS A 172 1.46 27.56 4.20
C LYS A 172 2.64 27.28 5.13
N PHE A 173 3.32 26.17 4.90
CA PHE A 173 4.47 25.73 5.67
C PHE A 173 5.76 26.24 5.05
N SER A 174 6.70 26.68 5.88
CA SER A 174 8.06 27.01 5.50
C SER A 174 9.05 26.13 6.26
N PHE A 175 9.97 25.50 5.55
CA PHE A 175 10.95 24.54 6.06
C PHE A 175 12.17 24.51 5.14
N GLU A 176 13.15 23.65 5.41
CA GLU A 176 14.29 23.41 4.53
C GLU A 176 14.49 21.91 4.34
N ALA A 177 13.94 21.38 3.24
CA ALA A 177 14.20 20.01 2.84
C ALA A 177 15.44 19.97 1.94
N PRO A 178 16.35 18.99 2.17
CA PRO A 178 17.57 18.86 1.38
C PRO A 178 17.29 18.56 -0.09
N ALA A 179 18.31 18.79 -0.91
CA ALA A 179 18.40 18.33 -2.28
C ALA A 179 18.40 16.79 -2.35
N ASN A 180 18.11 16.25 -3.54
CA ASN A 180 18.11 14.81 -3.83
C ASN A 180 17.26 13.97 -2.86
N ALA A 181 16.06 14.46 -2.54
CA ALA A 181 15.18 13.84 -1.56
C ALA A 181 13.71 13.87 -1.99
N GLU A 182 12.93 12.89 -1.52
CA GLU A 182 11.47 13.00 -1.47
C GLU A 182 11.07 13.71 -0.17
N THR A 183 10.13 14.66 -0.26
CA THR A 183 9.60 15.38 0.90
C THR A 183 8.14 15.04 1.10
N TYR A 184 7.68 15.01 2.36
CA TYR A 184 6.30 14.69 2.72
C TYR A 184 5.76 15.67 3.75
N LEU A 185 4.46 15.96 3.66
CA LEU A 185 3.69 16.56 4.75
C LEU A 185 2.92 15.44 5.45
N SER A 186 3.23 15.17 6.72
CA SER A 186 2.48 14.25 7.57
C SER A 186 1.48 15.02 8.42
N LEU A 187 0.23 14.57 8.41
CA LEU A 187 -0.83 14.99 9.31
C LEU A 187 -1.33 13.76 10.06
N VAL A 188 -1.13 13.73 11.37
CA VAL A 188 -1.67 12.69 12.25
C VAL A 188 -2.91 13.24 12.93
N GLY A 189 -4.07 12.65 12.73
CA GLY A 189 -5.32 13.19 13.25
C GLY A 189 -6.60 12.52 12.76
N ASP A 190 -7.71 12.97 13.34
CA ASP A 190 -9.07 12.57 13.05
C ASP A 190 -9.86 13.76 12.53
N ILE A 191 -10.88 13.51 11.71
CA ILE A 191 -11.56 14.58 10.98
C ILE A 191 -13.04 14.59 11.29
N TYR A 192 -13.55 15.78 11.58
CA TYR A 192 -14.94 16.00 11.93
C TYR A 192 -15.49 17.10 11.03
N ALA A 193 -16.41 16.73 10.14
CA ALA A 193 -17.28 17.72 9.49
C ALA A 193 -18.54 17.90 10.34
N GLU A 194 -19.17 19.07 10.23
CA GLU A 194 -20.43 19.37 10.91
C GLU A 194 -21.50 18.33 10.56
N LYS A 195 -22.39 18.01 11.52
CA LYS A 195 -23.40 16.94 11.36
C LYS A 195 -24.38 17.22 10.21
N ASP A 196 -24.61 18.48 9.89
CA ASP A 196 -25.51 19.01 8.87
C ASP A 196 -24.79 19.43 7.57
N ALA A 197 -23.48 19.16 7.46
CA ALA A 197 -22.73 19.45 6.24
C ALA A 197 -23.34 18.69 5.04
N LYS A 198 -23.65 19.43 3.97
CA LYS A 198 -24.15 18.85 2.70
C LYS A 198 -23.23 17.78 2.12
N GLU A 199 -21.93 17.88 2.40
CA GLU A 199 -20.93 16.88 2.05
C GLU A 199 -20.26 16.36 3.32
N HIS A 200 -20.27 15.04 3.51
CA HIS A 200 -19.59 14.34 4.60
C HIS A 200 -18.08 14.14 4.33
N PHE A 201 -17.43 15.15 3.74
CA PHE A 201 -15.99 15.17 3.54
C PHE A 201 -15.43 16.59 3.45
N ILE A 202 -14.18 16.78 3.90
CA ILE A 202 -13.42 18.01 3.70
C ILE A 202 -12.41 17.78 2.58
N THR A 203 -12.53 18.53 1.48
CA THR A 203 -11.54 18.47 0.41
C THR A 203 -10.38 19.41 0.73
N ALA A 204 -9.15 18.89 0.70
CA ALA A 204 -7.93 19.67 0.76
C ALA A 204 -7.13 19.54 -0.53
N ARG A 205 -6.48 20.63 -0.95
CA ARG A 205 -5.57 20.68 -2.09
C ARG A 205 -4.15 20.88 -1.58
N ILE A 206 -3.28 19.94 -1.90
CA ILE A 206 -1.87 19.95 -1.56
C ILE A 206 -1.13 20.61 -2.72
N LYS A 207 -0.27 21.58 -2.41
CA LYS A 207 0.59 22.25 -3.39
C LYS A 207 2.01 22.38 -2.85
N ALA A 208 2.98 21.99 -3.66
CA ALA A 208 4.40 22.31 -3.49
C ALA A 208 4.96 22.68 -4.88
N PRO A 209 6.23 23.12 -5.02
CA PRO A 209 6.84 23.29 -6.33
C PRO A 209 6.58 22.04 -7.19
N GLY A 210 5.95 22.22 -8.36
CA GLY A 210 5.56 21.17 -9.32
C GLY A 210 4.74 19.99 -8.79
N VAL A 211 4.12 20.10 -7.61
CA VAL A 211 3.14 19.13 -7.10
C VAL A 211 1.82 19.82 -6.86
N LYS A 212 0.74 19.22 -7.37
CA LYS A 212 -0.62 19.66 -7.11
C LYS A 212 -1.60 18.51 -7.20
N TYR A 213 -2.28 18.19 -6.11
CA TYR A 213 -3.38 17.23 -6.11
C TYR A 213 -4.37 17.49 -4.97
N GLY A 214 -5.53 16.86 -5.04
CA GLY A 214 -6.55 16.91 -3.99
C GLY A 214 -6.58 15.63 -3.17
N HIS A 215 -6.94 15.77 -1.90
CA HIS A 215 -7.31 14.68 -1.01
C HIS A 215 -8.67 14.99 -0.37
N LYS A 216 -9.49 13.96 -0.18
CA LYS A 216 -10.78 14.06 0.50
C LYS A 216 -10.68 13.37 1.84
N PHE A 217 -10.79 14.15 2.89
CA PHE A 217 -10.92 13.66 4.24
C PHE A 217 -12.38 13.25 4.48
N ARG A 218 -12.65 11.94 4.51
CA ARG A 218 -14.00 11.39 4.51
C ARG A 218 -14.48 11.01 5.90
N ILE A 219 -15.71 11.39 6.20
CA ILE A 219 -16.49 10.89 7.35
C ILE A 219 -17.73 10.10 6.89
N ASP A 220 -17.82 9.81 5.58
CA ASP A 220 -18.87 9.02 4.95
C ASP A 220 -18.60 7.50 5.04
N ALA A 221 -19.50 6.70 4.46
CA ALA A 221 -19.39 5.24 4.42
C ALA A 221 -18.12 4.71 3.72
N TYR A 222 -17.36 5.57 3.02
CA TYR A 222 -16.09 5.23 2.37
C TYR A 222 -14.86 5.64 3.20
N THR A 223 -15.04 6.04 4.46
CA THR A 223 -13.94 6.35 5.37
C THR A 223 -13.03 5.14 5.59
N THR A 224 -11.74 5.39 5.84
CA THR A 224 -10.70 4.38 5.93
C THR A 224 -10.22 4.11 7.37
N GLY A 225 -10.66 4.94 8.33
CA GLY A 225 -10.11 4.95 9.70
C GLY A 225 -8.63 5.32 9.75
N GLN A 226 -8.13 5.99 8.71
CA GLN A 226 -6.73 6.36 8.59
C GLN A 226 -6.33 7.42 9.62
N LYS A 227 -5.26 7.14 10.37
CA LYS A 227 -4.77 7.99 11.47
C LYS A 227 -3.65 8.94 11.06
N GLU A 228 -2.82 8.53 10.11
CA GLU A 228 -1.73 9.35 9.56
C GLU A 228 -1.91 9.50 8.05
N TYR A 229 -1.81 10.73 7.56
CA TYR A 229 -1.86 11.08 6.16
C TYR A 229 -0.49 11.59 5.73
N LEU A 230 0.24 10.80 4.93
CA LEU A 230 1.56 11.16 4.43
C LEU A 230 1.47 11.69 3.00
N PHE A 231 1.26 12.99 2.87
CA PHE A 231 1.14 13.67 1.58
C PHE A 231 2.51 13.80 0.91
N ASN A 232 2.70 13.12 -0.22
CA ASN A 232 3.91 13.24 -1.02
C ASN A 232 4.02 14.62 -1.69
N LEU A 233 5.09 15.35 -1.39
CA LEU A 233 5.44 16.65 -1.99
C LEU A 233 6.43 16.50 -3.16
N GLY A 234 6.79 15.26 -3.51
CA GLY A 234 7.58 14.88 -4.67
C GLY A 234 9.08 14.82 -4.40
N TYR A 235 9.78 14.10 -5.29
CA TYR A 235 11.24 14.10 -5.39
C TYR A 235 11.76 15.41 -6.01
N ARG A 236 12.88 15.93 -5.50
CA ARG A 236 13.56 17.08 -6.08
C ARG A 236 15.08 16.92 -6.03
N GLU A 237 15.73 17.30 -7.13
CA GLU A 237 17.19 17.50 -7.17
C GLU A 237 17.61 18.72 -6.34
N GLY A 238 16.82 19.79 -6.36
CA GLY A 238 17.05 20.99 -5.53
C GLY A 238 16.27 20.98 -4.21
N ALA A 239 16.59 21.91 -3.31
CA ALA A 239 15.92 22.04 -2.02
C ALA A 239 14.44 22.46 -2.16
N VAL A 240 13.57 21.91 -1.30
CA VAL A 240 12.17 22.34 -1.16
C VAL A 240 12.01 23.15 0.10
N LYS A 241 11.41 24.35 -0.02
CA LYS A 241 11.31 25.29 1.10
C LYS A 241 9.89 25.51 1.62
N THR A 242 8.88 25.14 0.83
CA THR A 242 7.48 25.42 1.19
C THR A 242 6.51 24.41 0.63
N CYS A 243 5.41 24.19 1.36
CA CYS A 243 4.20 23.57 0.81
C CYS A 243 2.96 24.32 1.32
N THR A 244 1.81 24.05 0.73
CA THR A 244 0.54 24.67 1.09
C THR A 244 -0.57 23.63 1.08
N LEU A 245 -1.35 23.61 2.17
CA LEU A 245 -2.61 22.91 2.27
C LEU A 245 -3.73 23.94 2.12
N LYS A 246 -4.57 23.80 1.09
CA LYS A 246 -5.74 24.66 0.86
C LYS A 246 -7.02 23.86 1.04
N PHE A 247 -7.86 24.27 1.98
CA PHE A 247 -9.17 23.64 2.20
C PHE A 247 -10.21 24.23 1.25
N VAL A 248 -11.08 23.39 0.69
CA VAL A 248 -12.12 23.82 -0.25
C VAL A 248 -13.34 24.33 0.50
N GLY A 249 -13.78 23.62 1.54
CA GLY A 249 -14.88 24.01 2.43
C GLY A 249 -14.39 24.39 3.81
N THR A 250 -15.30 24.36 4.78
CA THR A 250 -15.09 24.57 6.22
C THR A 250 -15.10 23.25 6.99
N GLY A 251 -14.77 23.29 8.28
CA GLY A 251 -14.85 22.15 9.18
C GLY A 251 -13.67 22.08 10.16
N THR A 252 -13.62 20.99 10.94
CA THR A 252 -12.70 20.87 12.07
C THR A 252 -11.86 19.60 11.96
N LEU A 253 -10.53 19.74 12.04
CA LEU A 253 -9.61 18.61 12.09
C LEU A 253 -9.06 18.51 13.52
N LYS A 254 -9.24 17.37 14.17
CA LYS A 254 -8.45 17.05 15.36
C LYS A 254 -7.12 16.50 14.91
N TYR A 255 -6.03 17.02 15.44
CA TYR A 255 -4.70 16.56 15.08
C TYR A 255 -3.87 16.29 16.32
N LYS A 256 -2.91 15.39 16.18
CA LYS A 256 -1.93 15.02 17.21
C LYS A 256 -0.54 15.50 16.85
N ASP A 257 -0.19 15.39 15.57
CA ASP A 257 1.12 15.82 15.07
C ASP A 257 1.00 16.35 13.64
N LEU A 258 1.86 17.30 13.32
CA LEU A 258 1.99 17.92 12.01
C LEU A 258 3.48 18.04 11.73
N ALA A 259 3.94 17.34 10.71
CA ALA A 259 5.36 17.17 10.46
C ALA A 259 5.69 17.30 8.98
N ILE A 260 6.90 17.77 8.69
CA ILE A 260 7.51 17.64 7.38
C ILE A 260 8.58 16.57 7.49
N TYR A 261 8.52 15.56 6.64
CA TYR A 261 9.55 14.53 6.54
C TYR A 261 10.34 14.69 5.24
N SER A 262 11.61 14.34 5.27
CA SER A 262 12.45 14.21 4.07
C SER A 262 13.15 12.85 4.07
N GLN A 263 13.30 12.26 2.89
CA GLN A 263 14.01 11.01 2.66
C GLN A 263 14.96 11.15 1.49
N THR A 264 16.26 11.05 1.77
CA THR A 264 17.31 11.13 0.75
C THR A 264 17.27 9.91 -0.17
N MET A 265 17.56 10.13 -1.45
CA MET A 265 17.71 9.06 -2.44
C MET A 265 19.13 8.49 -2.50
N SER A 266 20.06 8.99 -1.68
CA SER A 266 21.49 8.59 -1.70
C SER A 266 21.72 7.08 -1.57
N ASN A 267 20.98 6.41 -0.69
CA ASN A 267 21.15 4.97 -0.41
C ASN A 267 20.06 4.13 -1.07
N TYR A 268 19.16 4.76 -1.84
CA TYR A 268 17.98 4.10 -2.36
C TYR A 268 18.34 3.04 -3.42
N ALA A 269 19.24 3.36 -4.36
CA ALA A 269 19.69 2.43 -5.38
C ALA A 269 20.34 1.17 -4.78
N ASP A 270 21.22 1.34 -3.79
CA ASP A 270 21.90 0.24 -3.10
C ASP A 270 20.91 -0.69 -2.38
N ARG A 271 19.92 -0.11 -1.70
CA ARG A 271 18.87 -0.88 -1.03
C ARG A 271 18.01 -1.67 -2.01
N VAL A 272 17.68 -1.09 -3.16
CA VAL A 272 16.97 -1.81 -4.23
C VAL A 272 17.83 -2.96 -4.76
N ASN A 273 19.12 -2.72 -4.99
CA ASN A 273 20.03 -3.76 -5.49
C ASN A 273 20.16 -4.91 -4.49
N ALA A 274 20.27 -4.62 -3.19
CA ALA A 274 20.29 -5.64 -2.14
C ALA A 274 19.02 -6.53 -2.16
N LEU A 275 17.83 -5.94 -2.35
CA LEU A 275 16.58 -6.71 -2.49
C LEU A 275 16.53 -7.56 -3.77
N LYS A 276 17.27 -7.16 -4.83
CA LYS A 276 17.34 -7.89 -6.10
C LYS A 276 18.33 -9.07 -6.08
N GLU A 277 19.28 -9.10 -5.15
CA GLU A 277 20.33 -10.14 -5.11
C GLU A 277 19.76 -11.56 -5.07
N ASN A 278 18.77 -11.79 -4.19
CA ASN A 278 18.02 -13.03 -4.17
C ASN A 278 16.54 -12.73 -4.33
N SER A 279 16.09 -12.86 -5.57
CA SER A 279 14.72 -12.58 -5.96
C SER A 279 14.13 -13.71 -6.79
N LEU A 280 12.81 -13.80 -6.80
CA LEU A 280 12.05 -14.78 -7.55
C LEU A 280 12.26 -14.56 -9.05
N GLN A 281 12.84 -15.56 -9.70
CA GLN A 281 13.06 -15.60 -11.14
C GLN A 281 11.95 -16.41 -11.82
N ASN A 282 11.80 -16.21 -13.13
CA ASN A 282 10.84 -16.93 -13.96
C ASN A 282 9.40 -16.88 -13.42
N ALA A 283 9.05 -15.75 -12.77
CA ALA A 283 7.77 -15.60 -12.11
C ALA A 283 6.63 -15.62 -13.13
N LYS A 284 5.65 -16.52 -12.95
CA LYS A 284 4.45 -16.62 -13.77
C LYS A 284 3.21 -16.54 -12.89
N ALA A 285 2.26 -15.70 -13.27
CA ALA A 285 0.97 -15.58 -12.61
C ALA A 285 -0.13 -16.01 -13.58
N GLU A 286 -0.70 -17.19 -13.36
CA GLU A 286 -1.69 -17.82 -14.24
C GLU A 286 -2.91 -18.27 -13.45
N LYS A 287 -4.08 -17.71 -13.77
CA LYS A 287 -5.37 -18.00 -13.11
C LYS A 287 -5.26 -17.83 -11.59
N ASN A 288 -5.14 -18.95 -10.86
CA ASN A 288 -5.12 -19.03 -9.41
C ASN A 288 -3.75 -19.47 -8.88
N THR A 289 -2.70 -19.43 -9.71
CA THR A 289 -1.37 -19.93 -9.34
C THR A 289 -0.30 -18.89 -9.67
N VAL A 290 0.66 -18.76 -8.77
CA VAL A 290 1.92 -18.04 -9.02
C VAL A 290 3.07 -18.99 -8.82
N THR A 291 3.98 -19.07 -9.79
CA THR A 291 5.18 -19.91 -9.73
C THR A 291 6.44 -19.09 -9.96
N GLY A 292 7.58 -19.62 -9.55
CA GLY A 292 8.91 -19.11 -9.86
C GLY A 292 9.97 -19.95 -9.16
N ASN A 293 11.24 -19.67 -9.44
CA ASN A 293 12.37 -20.28 -8.73
C ASN A 293 13.26 -19.21 -8.11
N ILE A 294 13.95 -19.57 -7.04
CA ILE A 294 14.84 -18.66 -6.33
C ILE A 294 16.02 -19.43 -5.74
N THR A 295 17.20 -18.81 -5.73
CA THR A 295 18.35 -19.29 -4.98
C THR A 295 18.67 -18.26 -3.90
N VAL A 296 18.79 -18.72 -2.65
CA VAL A 296 19.16 -17.90 -1.50
C VAL A 296 20.46 -18.44 -0.89
N ASP A 297 21.38 -17.53 -0.57
CA ASP A 297 22.73 -17.84 -0.08
C ASP A 297 22.79 -18.15 1.44
N LYS A 298 21.71 -17.83 2.14
CA LYS A 298 21.42 -18.14 3.55
C LYS A 298 19.91 -18.21 3.77
N ASP A 299 19.50 -18.47 4.99
CA ASP A 299 18.09 -18.41 5.37
C ASP A 299 17.56 -16.98 5.19
N LYS A 300 16.44 -16.83 4.46
CA LYS A 300 15.84 -15.53 4.14
C LYS A 300 14.31 -15.57 4.17
N MET A 301 13.69 -14.43 4.43
CA MET A 301 12.26 -14.21 4.20
C MET A 301 12.03 -13.85 2.74
N LEU A 302 11.41 -14.74 1.95
CA LEU A 302 10.83 -14.37 0.66
C LEU A 302 9.53 -13.60 0.89
N VAL A 303 9.44 -12.39 0.35
CA VAL A 303 8.20 -11.62 0.27
C VAL A 303 7.73 -11.61 -1.17
N VAL A 304 6.53 -12.13 -1.40
CA VAL A 304 5.84 -12.06 -2.70
C VAL A 304 4.83 -10.92 -2.63
N THR A 305 4.87 -10.00 -3.60
CA THR A 305 4.06 -8.76 -3.61
C THR A 305 2.59 -9.02 -3.98
N LEU A 306 1.99 -10.00 -3.31
CA LEU A 306 0.59 -10.39 -3.39
C LEU A 306 -0.05 -10.22 -2.01
N PRO A 307 -1.26 -9.65 -1.91
CA PRO A 307 -1.95 -9.56 -0.63
C PRO A 307 -2.23 -10.95 -0.02
N TYR A 308 -1.81 -11.15 1.22
CA TYR A 308 -2.10 -12.31 2.05
C TYR A 308 -3.60 -12.48 2.23
N GLN A 309 -4.08 -13.69 1.98
CA GLN A 309 -5.47 -14.10 2.18
C GLN A 309 -5.50 -15.56 2.62
N LYS A 310 -6.52 -15.95 3.41
CA LYS A 310 -6.71 -17.34 3.88
C LYS A 310 -6.77 -18.39 2.76
N GLY A 311 -7.12 -17.99 1.54
CA GLY A 311 -7.21 -18.89 0.38
C GLY A 311 -5.87 -19.27 -0.25
N TRP A 312 -4.78 -18.58 0.10
CA TRP A 312 -3.46 -18.88 -0.43
C TRP A 312 -2.80 -20.06 0.30
N THR A 313 -2.13 -20.92 -0.45
CA THR A 313 -1.24 -21.97 0.06
C THR A 313 0.08 -21.92 -0.71
N ALA A 314 1.20 -21.96 0.00
CA ALA A 314 2.52 -22.07 -0.61
C ALA A 314 3.00 -23.52 -0.64
N TYR A 315 3.83 -23.81 -1.64
CA TYR A 315 4.62 -25.01 -1.75
C TYR A 315 6.06 -24.60 -2.06
N VAL A 316 7.01 -25.11 -1.27
CA VAL A 316 8.45 -24.98 -1.49
C VAL A 316 8.95 -26.39 -1.82
N ASP A 317 9.51 -26.57 -3.02
CA ASP A 317 9.99 -27.87 -3.52
C ASP A 317 8.90 -28.96 -3.47
N GLY A 318 7.67 -28.57 -3.84
CA GLY A 318 6.49 -29.44 -3.83
C GLY A 318 5.90 -29.74 -2.45
N LYS A 319 6.57 -29.34 -1.36
CA LYS A 319 6.08 -29.54 0.01
C LYS A 319 5.26 -28.33 0.44
N LYS A 320 4.09 -28.58 1.03
CA LYS A 320 3.23 -27.52 1.57
C LYS A 320 3.98 -26.75 2.66
N THR A 321 3.96 -25.42 2.58
CA THR A 321 4.70 -24.54 3.49
C THR A 321 3.78 -23.45 4.02
N ASP A 322 3.96 -23.10 5.29
CA ASP A 322 3.21 -22.02 5.93
C ASP A 322 3.55 -20.66 5.31
N ILE A 323 2.51 -19.84 5.17
CA ILE A 323 2.62 -18.45 4.76
C ILE A 323 2.22 -17.54 5.90
N GLN A 324 2.83 -16.36 5.94
CA GLN A 324 2.59 -15.33 6.94
C GLN A 324 2.30 -14.00 6.27
N ARG A 325 1.65 -13.10 7.01
CA ARG A 325 1.43 -11.73 6.54
C ARG A 325 2.65 -10.90 6.92
N VAL A 326 3.32 -10.35 5.91
CA VAL A 326 4.54 -9.55 6.07
C VAL A 326 4.33 -8.19 5.44
N ASN A 327 4.96 -7.15 6.00
CA ASN A 327 4.82 -5.77 5.53
C ASN A 327 3.34 -5.36 5.44
N TYR A 328 2.56 -5.68 6.48
CA TYR A 328 1.12 -5.41 6.65
C TYR A 328 0.16 -6.08 5.66
N GLN A 329 0.58 -6.45 4.44
CA GLN A 329 -0.30 -7.06 3.45
C GLN A 329 0.31 -8.22 2.69
N TYR A 330 1.63 -8.32 2.50
CA TYR A 330 2.21 -9.26 1.54
C TYR A 330 2.34 -10.68 2.10
N ILE A 331 2.52 -11.64 1.20
CA ILE A 331 2.79 -13.03 1.54
C ILE A 331 4.28 -13.17 1.86
N GLY A 332 4.61 -13.61 3.07
CA GLY A 332 5.96 -14.03 3.47
C GLY A 332 6.10 -15.54 3.52
N ILE A 333 7.26 -16.04 3.08
CA ILE A 333 7.67 -17.45 3.15
C ILE A 333 9.10 -17.50 3.68
N ASN A 334 9.32 -18.24 4.77
CA ASN A 334 10.66 -18.45 5.31
C ASN A 334 11.37 -19.53 4.48
N LEU A 335 12.49 -19.18 3.85
CA LEU A 335 13.29 -20.06 3.02
C LEU A 335 14.60 -20.41 3.73
N LYS A 336 15.01 -21.67 3.60
CA LYS A 336 16.35 -22.10 3.99
C LYS A 336 17.36 -21.75 2.90
N LYS A 337 18.65 -21.75 3.24
CA LYS A 337 19.72 -21.69 2.24
C LYS A 337 19.52 -22.77 1.15
N GLY A 338 19.57 -22.39 -0.12
CA GLY A 338 19.46 -23.32 -1.23
C GLY A 338 18.73 -22.76 -2.44
N THR A 339 18.49 -23.63 -3.42
CA THR A 339 17.65 -23.35 -4.59
C THR A 339 16.29 -23.97 -4.36
N HIS A 340 15.24 -23.20 -4.58
CA HIS A 340 13.87 -23.56 -4.29
C HIS A 340 12.94 -23.28 -5.46
N ASP A 341 12.05 -24.23 -5.72
CA ASP A 341 10.87 -24.02 -6.56
C ASP A 341 9.70 -23.54 -5.70
N ILE A 342 9.15 -22.38 -6.05
CA ILE A 342 8.07 -21.73 -5.31
C ILE A 342 6.78 -21.84 -6.12
N LYS A 343 5.72 -22.31 -5.46
CA LYS A 343 4.37 -22.33 -6.01
C LYS A 343 3.37 -21.82 -4.97
N LEU A 344 2.66 -20.76 -5.31
CA LEU A 344 1.49 -20.27 -4.59
C LEU A 344 0.24 -20.69 -5.34
N HIS A 345 -0.74 -21.26 -4.63
CA HIS A 345 -2.04 -21.62 -5.20
C HIS A 345 -3.16 -20.99 -4.37
N TYR A 346 -4.10 -20.35 -5.04
CA TYR A 346 -5.28 -19.75 -4.43
C TYR A 346 -6.49 -20.65 -4.62
N GLN A 347 -7.15 -20.97 -3.51
CA GLN A 347 -8.46 -21.60 -3.51
C GLN A 347 -9.43 -20.73 -2.69
N LEU A 348 -10.61 -20.45 -3.28
CA LEU A 348 -11.64 -19.69 -2.58
C LEU A 348 -12.03 -20.40 -1.27
N PRO A 349 -11.87 -19.77 -0.10
CA PRO A 349 -12.24 -20.37 1.17
C PRO A 349 -13.71 -20.80 1.17
N GLY A 350 -13.99 -22.01 1.67
CA GLY A 350 -15.35 -22.54 1.74
C GLY A 350 -15.89 -23.14 0.44
N ILE A 351 -15.17 -23.08 -0.69
CA ILE A 351 -15.69 -23.63 -1.96
C ILE A 351 -16.01 -25.13 -1.90
N LYS A 352 -15.21 -25.91 -1.15
CA LYS A 352 -15.48 -27.35 -0.94
C LYS A 352 -16.79 -27.57 -0.16
N LEU A 353 -17.03 -26.74 0.86
CA LEU A 353 -18.26 -26.78 1.65
C LEU A 353 -19.47 -26.34 0.82
N ALA A 354 -19.31 -25.30 -0.01
CA ALA A 354 -20.35 -24.86 -0.93
C ALA A 354 -20.78 -25.99 -1.88
N PHE A 355 -19.82 -26.67 -2.53
CA PHE A 355 -20.14 -27.82 -3.39
C PHE A 355 -20.83 -28.97 -2.64
N MET A 356 -20.41 -29.24 -1.40
CA MET A 356 -21.05 -30.25 -0.57
C MET A 356 -22.51 -29.89 -0.24
N ILE A 357 -22.78 -28.65 0.18
CA ILE A 357 -24.13 -28.16 0.49
C ILE A 357 -25.01 -28.17 -0.78
N THR A 358 -24.49 -27.70 -1.92
CA THR A 358 -25.19 -27.75 -3.20
C THR A 358 -25.52 -29.18 -3.60
N GLY A 359 -24.58 -30.11 -3.46
CA GLY A 359 -24.81 -31.54 -3.74
C GLY A 359 -25.92 -32.13 -2.87
N CYS A 360 -25.89 -31.89 -1.55
CA CYS A 360 -26.96 -32.32 -0.65
C CYS A 360 -28.32 -31.71 -1.02
N GLY A 361 -28.34 -30.43 -1.41
CA GLY A 361 -29.55 -29.75 -1.87
C GLY A 361 -30.14 -30.37 -3.14
N ILE A 362 -29.30 -30.72 -4.10
CA ILE A 362 -29.72 -31.41 -5.33
C ILE A 362 -30.30 -32.78 -5.00
N ILE A 363 -29.64 -33.55 -4.13
CA ILE A 363 -30.12 -34.88 -3.71
C ILE A 363 -31.50 -34.76 -3.03
N ALA A 364 -31.66 -33.82 -2.11
CA ALA A 364 -32.93 -33.57 -1.44
C ALA A 364 -34.03 -33.14 -2.43
N PHE A 365 -33.70 -32.26 -3.37
CA PHE A 365 -34.63 -31.80 -4.41
C PHE A 365 -35.09 -32.96 -5.32
N VAL A 366 -34.17 -33.79 -5.78
CA VAL A 366 -34.47 -34.98 -6.59
C VAL A 366 -35.31 -35.98 -5.79
N ALA A 367 -34.99 -36.21 -4.51
CA ALA A 367 -35.76 -37.09 -3.64
C ALA A 367 -37.22 -36.60 -3.48
N ILE A 368 -37.43 -35.29 -3.32
CA ILE A 368 -38.77 -34.68 -3.25
C ILE A 368 -39.55 -34.86 -4.55
N ILE A 369 -38.90 -34.67 -5.72
CA ILE A 369 -39.54 -34.90 -7.02
C ILE A 369 -39.97 -36.35 -7.17
N ILE A 370 -39.06 -37.30 -6.90
CA ILE A 370 -39.33 -38.73 -7.01
C ILE A 370 -40.48 -39.11 -6.06
N PHE A 371 -40.43 -38.65 -4.81
CA PHE A 371 -41.49 -38.87 -3.84
C PHE A 371 -42.85 -38.36 -4.35
N ASN A 372 -42.89 -37.15 -4.92
CA ASN A 372 -44.13 -36.58 -5.48
C ASN A 372 -44.67 -37.35 -6.69
N ILE A 373 -43.80 -37.81 -7.59
CA ILE A 373 -44.18 -38.64 -8.74
C ILE A 373 -44.75 -39.98 -8.28
N VAL A 374 -44.06 -40.66 -7.36
CA VAL A 374 -44.51 -41.94 -6.79
C VAL A 374 -45.84 -41.76 -6.05
N ARG A 375 -46.00 -40.68 -5.28
CA ARG A 375 -47.26 -40.38 -4.58
C ARG A 375 -48.43 -40.14 -5.53
N LYS A 376 -48.22 -39.42 -6.65
CA LYS A 376 -49.26 -39.22 -7.67
C LYS A 376 -49.65 -40.53 -8.36
N ARG A 377 -48.68 -41.37 -8.71
CA ARG A 377 -48.93 -42.68 -9.33
C ARG A 377 -49.66 -43.69 -8.42
N ARG A 378 -49.63 -43.51 -7.11
CA ARG A 378 -50.38 -44.34 -6.14
C ARG A 378 -51.81 -43.83 -5.88
N LYS A 379 -52.16 -42.62 -6.34
CA LYS A 379 -53.49 -42.02 -6.17
C LYS A 379 -54.40 -42.14 -7.40
N ASN A 380 -53.81 -42.40 -8.57
CA ASN A 380 -54.50 -42.89 -9.75
C ASN A 380 -54.41 -44.41 -9.76
#